data_AF-A0A1A6HGQ4-F1
#
_entry.id   AF-A0A1A6HGQ4-F1
#
_cell.length_a   1.000
_cell.length_b   1.000
_cell.length_c   1.000
_cell.angle_alpha   90.00
_cell.angle_beta   90.00
_cell.angle_gamma   90.00
#
_symmetry.space_group_name_H-M   'P 1'
#
loop_
_entity.id
_entity.type
_entity.pdbx_description
1 polymer ?
#
loop_
_entity_poly.entity_id
_entity_poly.type
_entity_poly.pdbx_seq_one_letter_code
_entity_poly.pdbx_strand_id
1 'polypeptide(L)'
;MDEVMEEKLECHVPKDPKPQWRRVAWSHDCTLLAYAESTGTVRVFDLMGSELFVISPASGFAGDLSYAIAGLVFLEYKASAQWSAELLVINYRGELRSYLVSVGTNQSYQESHSFSFSGHYPRGINTAIYHPGH
;
A
#
# COMPACT_ATOMS: atom_id res chain seq x y z
N MET A 1 17.70 -22.79 36.59
CA MET A 1 18.08 -22.95 35.17
C MET A 1 16.86 -22.46 34.44
N ASP A 2 16.80 -21.16 34.22
CA ASP A 2 15.60 -20.49 33.72
C ASP A 2 15.50 -20.73 32.21
N GLU A 3 14.45 -21.43 31.79
CA GLU A 3 14.04 -21.49 30.40
C GLU A 3 13.64 -20.08 29.97
N VAL A 4 14.46 -19.48 29.11
CA VAL A 4 14.08 -18.26 28.38
C VAL A 4 12.94 -18.66 27.45
N MET A 5 11.74 -18.22 27.80
CA MET A 5 10.56 -18.37 26.95
C MET A 5 10.78 -17.48 25.73
N GLU A 6 11.10 -18.09 24.58
CA GLU A 6 11.17 -17.41 23.30
C GLU A 6 9.73 -16.99 22.92
N GLU A 7 9.40 -15.73 23.19
CA GLU A 7 8.10 -15.17 22.86
C GLU A 7 8.03 -15.03 21.33
N LYS A 8 7.46 -16.04 20.68
CA LYS A 8 7.17 -16.03 19.25
C LYS A 8 6.14 -14.93 18.98
N LEU A 9 6.60 -13.79 18.50
CA LEU A 9 5.75 -12.72 17.98
C LEU A 9 5.05 -13.22 16.72
N GLU A 10 3.88 -13.84 16.88
CA GLU A 10 2.99 -14.14 15.76
C GLU A 10 2.22 -12.86 15.40
N CYS A 11 2.62 -12.22 14.30
CA CYS A 11 1.77 -11.16 13.73
C CYS A 11 0.52 -11.82 13.13
N HIS A 12 -0.63 -11.60 13.75
CA HIS A 12 -1.91 -12.08 13.22
C HIS A 12 -2.26 -11.28 11.96
N VAL A 13 -1.79 -11.73 10.81
CA VAL A 13 -2.19 -11.18 9.51
C VAL A 13 -3.67 -11.52 9.31
N PRO A 14 -4.54 -10.52 9.04
CA PRO A 14 -5.95 -10.78 8.75
C PRO A 14 -6.13 -11.82 7.65
N LYS A 15 -7.19 -12.63 7.75
CA LYS A 15 -7.50 -13.64 6.76
C LYS A 15 -7.85 -12.95 5.44
N ASP A 16 -6.93 -13.02 4.49
CA ASP A 16 -7.10 -12.48 3.15
C ASP A 16 -7.79 -13.54 2.26
N PRO A 17 -8.91 -13.22 1.58
CA PRO A 17 -9.60 -14.16 0.69
C PRO A 17 -8.72 -14.69 -0.46
N LYS A 18 -7.77 -13.88 -0.94
CA LYS A 18 -6.95 -14.17 -2.13
C LYS A 18 -5.50 -13.71 -1.92
N PRO A 19 -4.72 -14.41 -1.07
CA PRO A 19 -3.39 -13.98 -0.62
C PRO A 19 -2.37 -13.73 -1.74
N GLN A 20 -2.57 -14.33 -2.92
CA GLN A 20 -1.71 -14.12 -4.09
C GLN A 20 -1.71 -12.68 -4.62
N TRP A 21 -2.67 -11.86 -4.18
CA TRP A 21 -2.77 -10.45 -4.52
C TRP A 21 -2.13 -9.52 -3.49
N ARG A 22 -1.59 -10.06 -2.39
CA ARG A 22 -0.94 -9.24 -1.39
C ARG A 22 0.26 -8.53 -1.98
N ARG A 23 0.37 -7.22 -1.69
CA ARG A 23 1.53 -6.42 -2.07
C ARG A 23 2.16 -5.82 -0.83
N VAL A 24 3.47 -5.62 -0.90
CA VAL A 24 4.24 -4.93 0.12
C VAL A 24 5.24 -4.00 -0.56
N ALA A 25 5.44 -2.81 0.01
CA ALA A 25 6.42 -1.86 -0.46
C ALA A 25 7.03 -1.09 0.71
N TRP A 26 8.35 -0.89 0.66
CA TRP A 26 9.08 -0.04 1.60
C TRP A 26 9.29 1.35 1.02
N SER A 27 9.24 2.37 1.86
CA SER A 27 9.77 3.69 1.50
C SER A 27 11.29 3.63 1.31
N HIS A 28 11.83 4.56 0.53
CA HIS A 28 13.25 4.56 0.18
C HIS A 28 14.16 4.73 1.42
N ASP A 29 13.72 5.50 2.40
CA ASP A 29 14.41 5.73 3.67
C ASP A 29 14.16 4.63 4.72
N CYS A 30 13.41 3.58 4.35
CA CYS A 30 13.03 2.45 5.21
C CYS A 30 12.24 2.85 6.47
N THR A 31 11.59 4.02 6.49
CA THR A 31 10.79 4.46 7.64
C THR A 31 9.32 4.05 7.57
N LEU A 32 8.84 3.67 6.38
CA LEU A 32 7.45 3.30 6.13
C LEU A 32 7.33 1.97 5.40
N LEU A 33 6.28 1.23 5.76
CA LEU A 33 5.86 -0.01 5.13
C LEU A 33 4.41 0.12 4.66
N ALA A 34 4.16 -0.08 3.38
CA ALA A 34 2.82 -0.21 2.84
C ALA A 34 2.51 -1.70 2.59
N TYR A 35 1.32 -2.12 2.98
CA TYR A 35 0.79 -3.47 2.77
C TYR A 35 -0.58 -3.38 2.15
N ALA A 36 -0.83 -4.16 1.09
CA ALA A 36 -2.13 -4.23 0.44
C ALA A 36 -2.73 -5.63 0.51
N GLU A 37 -4.03 -5.68 0.78
CA GLU A 37 -4.85 -6.89 0.79
C GLU A 37 -5.55 -7.10 -0.57
N SER A 38 -6.02 -8.31 -0.85
CA SER A 38 -6.74 -8.61 -2.11
C SER A 38 -8.05 -7.83 -2.30
N THR A 39 -8.60 -7.25 -1.24
CA THR A 39 -9.79 -6.41 -1.27
C THR A 39 -9.51 -5.00 -1.79
N GLY A 40 -8.23 -4.63 -1.94
CA GLY A 40 -7.81 -3.27 -2.31
C GLY A 40 -7.57 -2.34 -1.12
N THR A 41 -7.74 -2.82 0.10
CA THR A 41 -7.33 -2.08 1.30
C THR A 41 -5.82 -1.98 1.35
N VAL A 42 -5.30 -0.77 1.54
CA VAL A 42 -3.88 -0.49 1.75
C VAL A 42 -3.68 0.06 3.15
N ARG A 43 -2.77 -0.53 3.91
CA ARG A 43 -2.38 -0.10 5.25
C ARG A 43 -0.95 0.40 5.20
N VAL A 44 -0.68 1.50 5.90
CA VAL A 44 0.66 2.07 6.01
C VAL A 44 1.10 2.03 7.47
N PHE A 45 2.31 1.56 7.71
CA PHE A 45 2.92 1.40 9.02
C PHE A 45 4.23 2.19 9.10
N ASP A 46 4.59 2.60 10.31
CA ASP A 46 5.95 3.07 10.61
C ASP A 46 6.92 1.89 10.83
N LEU A 47 8.21 2.20 10.94
CA LEU A 47 9.26 1.21 11.24
C LEU A 47 9.05 0.48 12.57
N MET A 48 8.33 1.07 13.53
CA MET A 48 8.03 0.43 14.81
C MET A 48 6.85 -0.53 14.73
N GLY A 49 6.20 -0.63 13.56
CA GLY A 49 5.04 -1.49 13.32
C GLY A 49 3.69 -0.85 13.70
N SER A 50 3.67 0.45 14.01
CA SER A 50 2.42 1.16 14.30
C SER A 50 1.65 1.39 13.01
N GLU A 51 0.36 1.02 12.97
CA GLU A 51 -0.52 1.37 11.84
C GLU A 51 -0.79 2.88 11.88
N LEU A 52 -0.37 3.58 10.82
CA LEU A 52 -0.54 5.03 10.71
C LEU A 52 -1.91 5.39 10.14
N PHE A 53 -2.32 4.72 9.06
CA PHE A 53 -3.62 4.94 8.43
C PHE A 53 -3.97 3.83 7.43
N VAL A 54 -5.24 3.81 7.04
CA VAL A 54 -5.83 2.84 6.10
C VAL A 54 -6.47 3.57 4.93
N ILE A 55 -6.05 3.22 3.72
CA ILE A 55 -6.68 3.65 2.47
C ILE A 55 -7.68 2.57 2.06
N SER A 56 -8.96 2.93 2.08
CA SER A 56 -10.05 2.03 1.71
C SER A 56 -10.34 2.08 0.21
N PRO A 57 -10.69 0.95 -0.44
CA PRO A 57 -11.08 0.93 -1.83
C PRO A 57 -12.41 1.67 -2.05
N ALA A 58 -12.63 2.18 -3.26
CA ALA A 58 -13.88 2.83 -3.65
C ALA A 58 -14.98 1.78 -3.89
N SER A 59 -15.60 1.30 -2.79
CA SER A 59 -16.72 0.33 -2.74
C SER A 59 -16.53 -0.93 -3.58
N GLY A 60 -16.19 -2.06 -2.95
CA GLY A 60 -16.11 -3.38 -3.59
C GLY A 60 -17.21 -4.31 -3.11
N PHE A 61 -17.62 -5.26 -3.96
CA PHE A 61 -18.43 -6.40 -3.53
C PHE A 61 -17.54 -7.48 -2.93
N ALA A 62 -18.04 -8.20 -1.92
CA ALA A 62 -17.33 -9.34 -1.34
C ALA A 62 -17.02 -10.39 -2.43
N GLY A 63 -15.73 -10.65 -2.67
CA GLY A 63 -15.24 -11.63 -3.63
C GLY A 63 -14.77 -11.08 -4.99
N ASP A 64 -15.05 -9.82 -5.32
CA ASP A 64 -14.54 -9.16 -6.52
C ASP A 64 -13.06 -8.76 -6.36
N LEU A 65 -12.28 -8.96 -7.43
CA LEU A 65 -10.85 -8.60 -7.52
C LEU A 65 -10.63 -7.24 -8.18
N SER A 66 -11.68 -6.53 -8.60
CA SER A 66 -11.60 -5.22 -9.24
C SER A 66 -10.66 -4.23 -8.54
N TYR A 67 -10.61 -4.27 -7.20
CA TYR A 67 -9.80 -3.37 -6.39
C TYR A 67 -8.51 -3.99 -5.87
N ALA A 68 -8.21 -5.25 -6.20
CA ALA A 68 -6.96 -5.89 -5.80
C ALA A 68 -5.76 -5.08 -6.32
N ILE A 69 -4.73 -4.93 -5.50
CA ILE A 69 -3.59 -4.06 -5.84
C ILE A 69 -2.61 -4.79 -6.76
N ALA A 70 -2.44 -4.25 -7.96
CA ALA A 70 -1.51 -4.72 -8.98
C ALA A 70 -0.14 -4.02 -8.88
N GLY A 71 -0.09 -2.80 -8.32
CA GLY A 71 1.14 -2.06 -8.10
C GLY A 71 1.06 -1.24 -6.81
N LEU A 72 2.11 -1.33 -6.00
CA LEU A 72 2.26 -0.59 -4.74
C LEU A 72 3.70 -0.10 -4.66
N VAL A 73 3.92 1.22 -4.71
CA VAL A 73 5.27 1.79 -4.85
C VAL A 73 5.38 3.10 -4.09
N PHE A 74 6.39 3.24 -3.24
CA PHE A 74 6.81 4.54 -2.75
C PHE A 74 7.74 5.21 -3.77
N LEU A 75 7.43 6.45 -4.12
CA LEU A 75 8.29 7.27 -4.98
C LEU A 75 9.37 7.98 -4.17
N GLU A 76 10.48 8.31 -4.83
CA GLU A 76 11.47 9.25 -4.30
C GLU A 76 10.85 10.64 -4.20
N TYR A 77 10.25 10.91 -3.05
CA TYR A 77 9.63 12.19 -2.76
C TYR A 77 10.63 13.06 -2.00
N LYS A 78 10.86 14.29 -2.48
CA LYS A 78 11.59 15.29 -1.69
C LYS A 78 10.68 15.75 -0.56
N ALA A 79 10.90 15.20 0.63
CA ALA A 79 10.15 15.55 1.83
C ALA A 79 10.00 17.08 1.96
N SER A 80 8.76 17.51 2.17
CA SER A 80 8.42 18.90 2.47
C SER A 80 8.13 19.03 3.97
N ALA A 81 7.83 20.24 4.45
CA ALA A 81 7.45 20.44 5.84
C ALA A 81 6.19 19.64 6.26
N GLN A 82 5.35 19.24 5.30
CA GLN A 82 4.08 18.55 5.54
C GLN A 82 4.09 17.08 5.10
N TRP A 83 4.75 16.76 3.99
CA TRP A 83 4.68 15.46 3.35
C TRP A 83 6.03 14.75 3.40
N SER A 84 6.00 13.49 3.83
CA SER A 84 7.16 12.65 4.06
C SER A 84 7.44 11.72 2.88
N ALA A 85 6.39 11.25 2.22
CA ALA A 85 6.50 10.34 1.09
C ALA A 85 5.34 10.51 0.11
N GLU A 86 5.48 9.92 -1.07
CA GLU A 86 4.40 9.76 -2.05
C GLU A 86 4.23 8.26 -2.37
N LEU A 87 3.01 7.76 -2.26
CA LEU A 87 2.64 6.36 -2.45
C LEU A 87 1.75 6.22 -3.69
N LEU A 88 2.24 5.48 -4.69
CA LEU A 88 1.44 5.05 -5.83
C LEU A 88 0.72 3.74 -5.52
N VAL A 89 -0.56 3.73 -5.84
CA VAL A 89 -1.44 2.57 -5.74
C VAL A 89 -2.11 2.35 -7.09
N ILE A 90 -1.93 1.17 -7.66
CA ILE A 90 -2.53 0.76 -8.94
C ILE A 90 -3.33 -0.50 -8.70
N ASN A 91 -4.64 -0.46 -8.98
CA ASN A 91 -5.50 -1.63 -8.83
C ASN A 91 -5.64 -2.45 -10.11
N TYR A 92 -6.30 -3.60 -10.00
CA TYR A 92 -6.55 -4.52 -11.10
C TYR A 92 -7.26 -3.85 -12.29
N ARG A 93 -8.17 -2.90 -12.05
CA ARG A 93 -8.86 -2.15 -13.12
C ARG A 93 -7.95 -1.16 -13.85
N GLY A 94 -6.70 -1.01 -13.40
CA GLY A 94 -5.75 -0.05 -13.94
C GLY A 94 -6.01 1.37 -13.45
N GLU A 95 -6.79 1.56 -12.38
CA GLU A 95 -6.90 2.86 -11.73
C GLU A 95 -5.63 3.08 -10.91
N LEU A 96 -4.91 4.15 -11.24
CA LEU A 96 -3.74 4.63 -10.53
C LEU A 96 -4.16 5.81 -9.68
N ARG A 97 -3.74 5.81 -8.40
CA ARG A 97 -3.85 6.96 -7.50
C ARG A 97 -2.51 7.19 -6.82
N SER A 98 -2.15 8.46 -6.67
CA SER A 98 -1.01 8.90 -5.88
C SER A 98 -1.49 9.52 -4.58
N TYR A 99 -0.84 9.17 -3.47
CA TYR A 99 -1.14 9.67 -2.14
C TYR A 99 0.10 10.31 -1.52
N LEU A 100 -0.01 11.58 -1.12
CA LEU A 100 0.97 12.22 -0.25
C LEU A 100 0.75 11.73 1.17
N VAL A 101 1.83 11.31 1.82
CA VAL A 101 1.83 10.70 3.16
C VAL A 101 2.46 11.67 4.14
N SER A 102 1.76 11.97 5.24
CA SER A 102 2.27 12.77 6.35
C SER A 102 2.48 11.88 7.57
N VAL A 103 3.68 11.93 8.15
CA VAL A 103 4.05 11.17 9.35
C VAL A 103 4.42 12.15 10.47
N GLY A 104 4.17 11.78 11.74
CA GLY A 104 4.43 12.63 12.90
C GLY A 104 3.16 13.02 13.65
N THR A 105 2.96 14.31 13.93
CA THR A 105 1.82 14.79 14.74
C THR A 105 0.49 14.80 14.00
N ASN A 106 0.51 14.87 12.67
CA ASN A 106 -0.68 14.89 11.81
C ASN A 106 -0.70 13.71 10.84
N GLN A 107 -0.61 12.48 11.40
CA GLN A 107 -0.64 11.23 10.63
C GLN A 107 -1.86 11.20 9.71
N SER A 108 -1.61 11.34 8.42
CA SER A 108 -2.67 11.49 7.42
C SER A 108 -2.14 11.24 6.02
N TYR A 109 -3.05 11.13 5.08
CA TYR A 109 -2.74 11.05 3.67
C TYR A 109 -3.69 11.94 2.86
N GLN A 110 -3.23 12.37 1.69
CA GLN A 110 -4.04 13.12 0.73
C GLN A 110 -3.82 12.58 -0.67
N GLU A 111 -4.90 12.34 -1.41
CA GLU A 111 -4.81 12.02 -2.84
C GLU A 111 -4.29 13.26 -3.61
N SER A 112 -3.21 13.06 -4.38
CA SER A 112 -2.57 14.13 -5.19
C SER A 112 -2.95 14.02 -6.66
N HIS A 113 -2.91 12.80 -7.20
CA HIS A 113 -3.14 12.55 -8.62
C HIS A 113 -3.91 11.26 -8.84
N SER A 114 -4.65 11.20 -9.93
CA SER A 114 -5.27 9.98 -10.42
C SER A 114 -5.11 9.84 -11.93
N PHE A 115 -5.00 8.60 -12.39
CA PHE A 115 -4.92 8.24 -13.80
C PHE A 115 -5.60 6.89 -14.03
N SER A 116 -5.98 6.57 -15.26
CA SER A 116 -6.56 5.26 -15.60
C SER A 116 -5.90 4.64 -16.82
N PHE A 117 -5.37 3.44 -16.62
CA PHE A 117 -4.91 2.55 -17.68
C PHE A 117 -6.03 1.68 -18.26
N SER A 118 -7.28 1.78 -17.75
CA SER A 118 -8.39 0.89 -18.12
C SER A 118 -8.70 0.87 -19.61
N GLY A 119 -8.49 1.99 -20.32
CA GLY A 119 -8.67 2.08 -21.77
C GLY A 119 -7.64 1.26 -22.56
N HIS A 120 -6.45 1.04 -22.00
CA HIS A 120 -5.38 0.26 -22.63
C HIS A 120 -5.41 -1.21 -22.19
N TYR A 121 -5.86 -1.48 -20.97
CA TYR A 121 -5.94 -2.82 -20.39
C TYR A 121 -7.38 -3.13 -19.94
N PRO A 122 -8.31 -3.37 -20.87
CA PRO A 122 -9.73 -3.58 -20.57
C PRO A 122 -10.00 -4.88 -19.80
N ARG A 123 -9.04 -5.81 -19.78
CA ARG A 123 -9.09 -7.06 -19.01
C ARG A 123 -8.35 -6.99 -17.68
N GLY A 124 -8.00 -5.78 -17.25
CA GLY A 124 -7.26 -5.53 -16.02
C GLY A 124 -5.77 -5.79 -16.12
N ILE A 125 -5.08 -5.46 -15.03
CA ILE A 125 -3.63 -5.48 -14.87
C ILE A 125 -3.32 -6.32 -13.65
N ASN A 126 -2.46 -7.34 -13.80
CA ASN A 126 -2.10 -8.22 -12.69
C ASN A 126 -0.88 -7.70 -11.91
N THR A 127 0.02 -6.98 -12.60
CA THR A 127 1.21 -6.39 -11.98
C THR A 127 1.62 -5.10 -12.67
N ALA A 128 2.10 -4.15 -11.89
CA ALA A 128 2.76 -2.93 -12.37
C ALA A 128 4.08 -2.76 -11.62
N ILE A 129 5.12 -2.35 -12.35
CA ILE A 129 6.47 -2.11 -11.82
C ILE A 129 6.85 -0.69 -12.20
N TYR A 130 7.31 0.09 -11.22
CA TYR A 130 7.86 1.41 -11.43
C TYR A 130 9.35 1.31 -11.71
N HIS A 131 9.84 2.09 -12.68
CA HIS A 131 11.26 2.18 -13.00
C HIS A 131 11.66 3.66 -12.97
N PRO A 132 12.57 4.10 -12.08
CA PRO A 132 12.92 5.53 -11.94
C PRO A 132 13.50 6.19 -13.21
N GLY A 133 14.02 5.39 -14.14
CA GLY A 133 14.60 5.87 -15.40
C GLY A 133 13.65 5.88 -16.61
N HIS A 134 12.36 5.58 -16.41
CA HIS A 134 11.31 5.61 -17.44
C HIS A 134 10.11 6.43 -16.95
#